data_AF-A0A3C0N8I0-F1
#
_entry.id   AF-A0A3C0N8I0-F1
#
_cell.length_a   1.000
_cell.length_b   1.000
_cell.length_c   1.000
_cell.angle_alpha   90.00
_cell.angle_beta   90.00
_cell.angle_gamma   90.00
#
_symmetry.space_group_name_H-M   'P 1'
#
loop_
_entity.id
_entity.type
_entity.pdbx_description
1 polymer ?
#
loop_
_entity_poly.entity_id
_entity_poly.type
_entity_poly.pdbx_seq_one_letter_code
_entity_poly.pdbx_strand_id
1 'polypeptide(L)' 'REFEAFQKGLEIWRSRGYKLELQSNWDAREGYLAGKDSERRQQLAQAWKDPECRGILCTRGGYGSARLLEEWTWPLLT' A
#
# COMPACT_ATOMS: atom_id res chain seq x y z
N ARG A 1 -2.75 -2.70 18.61
CA ARG A 1 -1.34 -2.70 19.12
C ARG A 1 -0.35 -2.09 18.14
N GLU A 2 -0.58 -2.13 16.82
CA GLU A 2 0.35 -1.53 15.83
C GLU A 2 -0.06 -0.13 15.30
N PHE A 3 -1.28 0.35 15.60
CA PHE A 3 -1.76 1.64 15.08
C PHE A 3 -0.93 2.83 15.56
N GLU A 4 -0.50 2.83 16.82
CA GLU A 4 0.32 3.92 17.37
C GLU A 4 1.70 3.98 16.70
N ALA A 5 2.35 2.83 16.49
CA ALA A 5 3.63 2.76 15.78
C ALA A 5 3.48 3.20 14.31
N PHE A 6 2.38 2.83 13.66
CA PHE A 6 2.05 3.29 12.32
C PHE A 6 1.91 4.81 12.27
N GLN A 7 1.13 5.43 13.17
CA GLN A 7 0.99 6.89 13.22
C GLN A 7 2.34 7.60 13.45
N LYS A 8 3.16 7.09 14.38
CA LYS A 8 4.53 7.61 14.60
C LYS A 8 5.38 7.53 13.32
N GLY A 9 5.27 6.45 12.56
CA GLY A 9 5.92 6.32 11.26
C GLY A 9 5.47 7.40 10.27
N LEU A 10 4.15 7.64 10.15
CA LEU A 10 3.62 8.68 9.27
C LEU A 10 4.15 10.08 9.64
N GLU A 11 4.21 10.39 10.94
CA GLU A 11 4.72 11.69 11.40
C GLU A 11 6.19 11.93 11.01
N ILE A 12 7.03 10.88 11.02
CA ILE A 12 8.43 11.00 10.56
C ILE A 12 8.50 11.38 9.08
N TRP A 13 7.64 10.82 8.24
CA TRP A 13 7.62 11.16 6.82
C TRP A 13 7.04 12.56 6.58
N ARG A 14 5.96 12.91 7.28
CA ARG A 14 5.37 14.26 7.22
C ARG A 14 6.37 15.33 7.66
N SER A 15 7.11 15.09 8.75
CA SER A 15 8.12 16.04 9.26
C SER A 15 9.29 16.25 8.30
N ARG A 16 9.48 15.36 7.31
CA ARG A 16 10.49 15.47 6.26
C ARG A 16 9.96 16.13 4.98
N GLY A 17 8.70 16.59 4.97
CA GLY A 17 8.09 17.32 3.86
C GLY A 17 7.41 16.43 2.82
N TYR A 18 7.24 15.14 3.07
CA TYR A 18 6.52 14.26 2.13
C TYR A 18 5.00 14.41 2.29
N LYS A 19 4.30 14.57 1.16
CA LYS A 19 2.84 14.39 1.07
C LYS A 19 2.56 12.89 1.09
N LEU A 20 1.83 12.43 2.11
CA LEU A 20 1.47 11.02 2.25
C LEU A 20 0.03 10.79 1.81
N GLU A 21 -0.17 9.76 1.00
CA GLU A 21 -1.49 9.29 0.61
C GLU A 21 -1.65 7.85 1.08
N LEU A 22 -2.72 7.60 1.83
CA LEU A 22 -3.12 6.26 2.25
C LEU A 22 -4.31 5.85 1.39
N GLN A 23 -4.20 4.71 0.72
CA GLN A 23 -5.29 4.18 -0.08
C GLN A 23 -6.49 3.79 0.80
N SER A 24 -7.68 3.78 0.21
CA SER A 24 -8.87 3.24 0.88
C SER A 24 -8.61 1.79 1.29
N ASN A 25 -9.00 1.41 2.51
CA ASN A 25 -8.78 0.07 3.08
C ASN A 25 -7.29 -0.29 3.33
N TRP A 26 -6.42 0.68 3.60
CA TRP A 26 -5.01 0.42 3.95
C TRP A 26 -4.83 -0.47 5.20
N ASP A 27 -5.84 -0.54 6.08
CA ASP A 27 -5.89 -1.32 7.31
C ASP A 27 -6.79 -2.58 7.22
N ALA A 28 -7.25 -2.93 6.01
CA ALA A 28 -8.07 -4.11 5.79
C ALA A 28 -7.37 -5.41 6.17
N ARG A 29 -8.18 -6.42 6.48
CA ARG A 29 -7.72 -7.73 6.93
C ARG A 29 -8.54 -8.84 6.31
N GLU A 30 -7.85 -9.88 5.84
CA GLU A 30 -8.41 -11.12 5.33
C GLU A 30 -7.67 -12.27 6.03
N GLY A 31 -8.20 -12.72 7.18
CA GLY A 31 -7.47 -13.64 8.06
C GLY A 31 -6.16 -13.02 8.57
N TYR A 32 -5.02 -13.66 8.26
CA TYR A 32 -3.69 -13.13 8.59
C TYR A 32 -3.11 -12.17 7.52
N LEU A 33 -3.82 -11.96 6.41
CA LEU A 33 -3.39 -11.14 5.28
C LEU A 33 -3.88 -9.69 5.42
N ALA A 34 -3.20 -8.78 4.72
CA ALA A 34 -3.51 -7.35 4.69
C ALA A 34 -4.69 -6.98 3.76
N GLY A 35 -5.73 -7.81 3.73
CA GLY A 35 -6.88 -7.67 2.83
C GLY A 35 -6.84 -8.62 1.62
N LYS A 36 -7.87 -8.55 0.77
CA LYS A 36 -8.00 -9.44 -0.39
C LYS A 36 -6.97 -9.10 -1.46
N ASP A 37 -6.55 -10.11 -2.22
CA ASP A 37 -5.55 -9.92 -3.28
C ASP A 37 -6.00 -8.89 -4.32
N SER A 38 -7.27 -8.92 -4.73
CA SER A 38 -7.85 -7.97 -5.69
C SER A 38 -7.79 -6.52 -5.19
N GLU A 39 -8.15 -6.28 -3.94
CA GLU A 39 -8.12 -4.95 -3.30
C GLU A 39 -6.68 -4.43 -3.23
N ARG A 40 -5.74 -5.26 -2.75
CA ARG A 40 -4.32 -4.90 -2.65
C ARG A 40 -3.69 -4.61 -4.02
N ARG A 41 -4.03 -5.39 -5.06
CA ARG A 41 -3.56 -5.12 -6.44
C ARG A 41 -4.14 -3.83 -7.00
N GLN A 42 -5.41 -3.54 -6.73
CA GLN A 42 -6.04 -2.29 -7.15
C GLN A 42 -5.40 -1.08 -6.49
N GLN A 43 -5.12 -1.13 -5.18
CA GLN A 43 -4.40 -0.08 -4.46
C GLN A 43 -3.01 0.18 -5.06
N LEU A 44 -2.25 -0.89 -5.33
CA LEU A 44 -0.94 -0.78 -5.97
C LEU A 44 -1.04 -0.20 -7.39
N ALA A 45 -2.00 -0.67 -8.19
CA ALA A 45 -2.22 -0.17 -9.55
C ALA A 45 -2.65 1.30 -9.57
N GLN A 46 -3.44 1.76 -8.59
CA GLN A 46 -3.84 3.17 -8.46
C GLN A 46 -2.63 4.04 -8.14
N ALA A 47 -1.84 3.67 -7.11
CA ALA A 47 -0.62 4.41 -6.77
C ALA A 47 0.41 4.41 -7.92
N TRP A 48 0.52 3.30 -8.65
CA TRP A 48 1.43 3.17 -9.80
C TRP A 48 1.05 4.06 -11.00
N LYS A 49 -0.26 4.32 -11.18
CA LYS A 49 -0.78 5.15 -12.28
C LYS A 49 -0.92 6.63 -11.94
N ASP A 50 -0.75 7.00 -10.67
CA ASP A 50 -0.85 8.38 -10.23
C ASP A 50 0.42 9.15 -10.65
N PRO A 51 0.31 10.15 -11.55
CA PRO A 51 1.46 10.92 -12.02
C PRO A 51 2.12 11.76 -10.90
N GLU A 52 1.40 12.04 -9.82
CA GLU A 52 1.92 12.77 -8.66
C GLU A 52 2.65 11.83 -7.67
N CYS A 53 2.48 10.51 -7.81
CA CYS A 53 3.11 9.53 -6.92
C CYS A 53 4.62 9.44 -7.18
N ARG A 54 5.41 9.95 -6.23
CA ARG A 54 6.89 9.93 -6.30
C ARG A 54 7.51 8.68 -5.71
N GLY A 55 6.73 7.85 -5.00
CA GLY A 55 7.22 6.63 -4.39
C GLY A 55 6.12 5.86 -3.68
N ILE A 56 6.21 4.53 -3.71
CA ILE A 56 5.29 3.60 -3.06
C ILE A 56 6.02 2.92 -1.90
N LEU A 57 5.44 2.99 -0.71
CA LEU A 57 5.98 2.35 0.49
C LEU A 57 4.97 1.36 1.06
N CYS A 58 5.44 0.15 1.37
CA CYS A 58 4.65 -0.83 2.10
C CYS A 58 4.57 -0.42 3.58
N THR A 59 3.36 -0.39 4.15
CA THR A 59 3.14 -0.05 5.57
C THR A 59 3.80 -1.06 6.52
N ARG A 60 3.86 -2.33 6.11
CA ARG A 60 4.56 -3.43 6.78
C ARG A 60 4.85 -4.57 5.81
N GLY A 61 5.75 -5.46 6.21
CA GLY A 61 5.91 -6.76 5.56
C GLY A 61 4.89 -7.80 6.06
N GLY A 62 5.06 -9.04 5.61
CA GLY A 62 4.26 -10.18 6.04
C GLY A 62 4.17 -11.26 4.98
N TYR A 63 3.38 -12.29 5.27
CA TYR A 63 3.05 -13.34 4.31
C TYR A 63 1.98 -12.85 3.31
N GLY A 64 2.07 -13.32 2.06
CA GLY A 64 1.10 -13.01 1.01
C GLY A 64 1.43 -11.84 0.09
N SER A 65 2.62 -11.22 0.19
CA SER A 65 3.06 -10.20 -0.77
C SER A 65 3.29 -10.77 -2.17
N ALA A 66 3.89 -11.96 -2.27
CA ALA A 66 4.13 -12.63 -3.56
C ALA A 66 2.84 -12.93 -4.34
N ARG A 67 1.71 -13.13 -3.64
CA ARG A 67 0.38 -13.33 -4.25
C ARG A 67 -0.08 -12.17 -5.12
N LEU A 68 0.47 -10.97 -4.93
CA LEU A 68 0.17 -9.83 -5.79
C LEU A 68 0.71 -10.01 -7.22
N LEU A 69 1.67 -10.92 -7.41
CA LEU A 69 2.28 -11.26 -8.69
C LEU A 69 1.55 -12.39 -9.43
N GLU A 70 0.67 -13.12 -8.73
CA GLU A 70 -0.11 -14.23 -9.29
C GLU A 70 -1.37 -13.72 -9.99
N GLU A 71 -1.80 -14.40 -11.07
CA GLU A 71 -3.11 -14.21 -11.71
C GLU A 71 -3.53 -12.74 -11.91
N TRP A 72 -2.60 -11.88 -12.36
CA TRP A 72 -2.86 -10.47 -12.59
C TRP A 72 -2.15 -9.94 -13.82
N THR A 73 -2.90 -9.20 -14.63
CA THR A 73 -2.36 -8.46 -15.78
C THR A 73 -2.16 -7.01 -15.37
N TRP A 74 -0.90 -6.61 -15.21
CA TRP A 74 -0.57 -5.20 -14.96
C TRP A 74 -0.91 -4.36 -16.19
N PRO A 75 -1.70 -3.30 -16.04
CA PRO A 75 -1.94 -2.37 -17.14
C PRO A 75 -0.59 -1.76 -17.55
N LEU A 76 -0.27 -1.84 -18.84
CA LEU A 76 0.91 -1.17 -19.38
C LEU A 76 0.77 0.35 -19.14
N LEU A 77 1.86 0.97 -18.70
CA LEU A 77 1.95 2.44 -18.65
C LEU A 77 1.95 2.93 -20.10
N THR A 78 0.90 3.67 -20.47
CA THR A 78 0.82 4.43 -21.72
C THR A 78 1.24 5.87 -21.49
#